data_AF-A0A484KUV5-F1
#
_entry.id   AF-A0A484KUV5-F1
#
_cell.length_a   1.000
_cell.length_b   1.000
_cell.length_c   1.000
_cell.angle_alpha   90.00
_cell.angle_beta   90.00
_cell.angle_gamma   90.00
#
_symmetry.space_group_name_H-M   'P 1'
#
loop_
_entity.id
_entity.type
_entity.pdbx_description
1 polymer ?
#
loop_
_entity_poly.entity_id
_entity_poly.type
_entity_poly.pdbx_seq_one_letter_code
_entity_poly.pdbx_strand_id
1 'polypeptide(L)'
;MLRKRVLRRLGDQHNLVQDWGFELPKDSTCVTATIKYTDFLMATAVGKVDGEKFPGKIVTPFEKTKLAAYTLSAIAPCMRLYHFVSREIKAILDPQEKTNPYEKWIDSLSSDKFEVAASTIEDSLDKLCISLTSGELEIVEKLYHQSLKLILEFISSHPYVHSSSIVPIVSQLQEPAESNVRMFCDFDMTCSAIDSSALLAEMAIFAARKASLNECDTQPSQPITPDLAATWGSLSSKYIEEYEQCIESILPTEAVANFDYDRLCKALQNLSDFEKTANSMVIASGVLKGLSENDIKRAGERLIFQRGCKNFFQEITRSENLLMGVHVLSYCWSGDLIRSAFSSGKPDVVSVHSNELVYEESITSGKMIQKMESPMDKLEAFNGILDNHGNESKPLTVYIGGSVSDLLCLLNADIGIVIGMSDMLRTVGEGFGVTFVPLFPGLVKKQRQLSECGCCNWNRMSGILYTVSSWAEIHAALLGKRTISPSPI
;
A
#
# COMPACT_ATOMS: atom_id res chain seq x y z
N MET A 1 -29.18 -34.61 -6.57
CA MET A 1 -29.90 -33.42 -6.07
C MET A 1 -29.20 -32.10 -6.43
N LEU A 2 -27.87 -31.99 -6.26
CA LEU A 2 -27.07 -30.79 -6.58
C LEU A 2 -27.16 -30.35 -8.06
N ARG A 3 -26.98 -31.27 -9.03
CA ARG A 3 -27.08 -30.98 -10.47
C ARG A 3 -28.41 -30.32 -10.86
N LYS A 4 -29.52 -30.77 -10.26
CA LYS A 4 -30.85 -30.15 -10.49
C LYS A 4 -30.94 -28.75 -9.88
N ARG A 5 -30.27 -28.47 -8.75
CA ARG A 5 -30.18 -27.12 -8.18
C ARG A 5 -29.28 -26.20 -9.00
N VAL A 6 -28.15 -26.69 -9.52
CA VAL A 6 -27.26 -25.93 -10.41
C VAL A 6 -27.94 -25.62 -11.74
N LEU A 7 -28.60 -26.60 -12.36
CA LEU A 7 -29.37 -26.38 -13.60
C LEU A 7 -30.54 -25.42 -13.37
N ARG A 8 -31.22 -25.50 -12.21
CA ARG A 8 -32.23 -24.50 -11.83
C ARG A 8 -31.60 -23.12 -11.71
N ARG A 9 -30.47 -22.99 -11.01
CA ARG A 9 -29.76 -21.71 -10.83
C ARG A 9 -29.23 -21.13 -12.15
N LEU A 10 -28.82 -21.96 -13.11
CA LEU A 10 -28.46 -21.54 -14.46
C LEU A 10 -29.69 -21.06 -15.25
N GLY A 11 -30.84 -21.73 -15.11
CA GLY A 11 -32.11 -21.25 -15.65
C GLY A 11 -32.57 -19.94 -14.99
N ASP A 12 -32.38 -19.82 -13.69
CA ASP A 12 -32.65 -18.59 -12.93
C ASP A 12 -31.72 -17.45 -13.40
N GLN A 13 -30.47 -17.75 -13.79
CA GLN A 13 -29.56 -16.76 -14.37
C GLN A 13 -29.99 -16.29 -15.76
N HIS A 14 -30.57 -17.15 -16.60
CA HIS A 14 -31.13 -16.73 -17.89
C HIS A 14 -32.29 -15.74 -17.70
N ASN A 15 -33.22 -16.07 -16.79
CA ASN A 15 -34.32 -15.18 -16.43
C ASN A 15 -33.81 -13.89 -15.79
N LEU A 16 -32.79 -13.98 -14.93
CA LEU A 16 -32.19 -12.82 -14.27
C LEU A 16 -31.52 -11.86 -15.27
N VAL A 17 -30.82 -12.39 -16.27
CA VAL A 17 -30.20 -11.59 -17.35
C VAL A 17 -31.28 -10.91 -18.22
N GLN A 18 -32.39 -11.60 -18.48
CA GLN A 18 -33.56 -10.99 -19.15
C GLN A 18 -34.26 -9.94 -18.26
N ASP A 19 -34.40 -10.19 -16.96
CA ASP A 19 -34.94 -9.24 -15.99
C ASP A 19 -34.08 -7.97 -15.88
N TRP A 20 -32.77 -8.11 -16.09
CA TRP A 20 -31.82 -7.01 -16.25
C TRP A 20 -31.95 -6.26 -17.58
N GLY A 21 -32.72 -6.79 -18.54
CA GLY A 21 -32.95 -6.19 -19.85
C GLY A 21 -31.92 -6.58 -20.92
N PHE A 22 -31.13 -7.64 -20.69
CA PHE A 22 -30.11 -8.10 -21.63
C PHE A 22 -30.57 -9.36 -22.39
N GLU A 23 -30.25 -9.42 -23.68
CA GLU A 23 -30.38 -10.63 -24.48
C GLU A 23 -29.02 -11.34 -24.60
N LEU A 24 -28.99 -12.66 -24.39
CA LEU A 24 -27.78 -13.44 -24.61
C LEU A 24 -27.51 -13.57 -26.13
N PRO A 25 -26.25 -13.46 -26.58
CA PRO A 25 -25.91 -13.66 -27.99
C PRO A 25 -26.37 -15.04 -28.50
N LYS A 26 -26.92 -15.08 -29.73
CA LYS A 26 -27.34 -16.34 -30.38
C LYS A 26 -26.15 -17.25 -30.69
N ASP A 27 -24.99 -16.66 -30.98
CA ASP A 27 -23.71 -17.34 -31.19
C ASP A 27 -22.71 -16.90 -30.12
N SER A 28 -22.30 -17.83 -29.24
CA SER A 28 -21.24 -17.57 -28.28
C SER A 28 -19.88 -17.87 -28.92
N THR A 29 -19.23 -16.87 -29.52
CA THR A 29 -17.78 -16.96 -29.72
C THR A 29 -17.12 -16.90 -28.35
N CYS A 30 -16.79 -18.06 -27.78
CA CYS A 30 -16.07 -18.14 -26.52
C CYS A 30 -14.70 -17.50 -26.69
N VAL A 31 -14.51 -16.34 -26.04
CA VAL A 31 -13.21 -15.69 -25.94
C VAL A 31 -12.23 -16.67 -25.28
N THR A 32 -10.99 -16.71 -25.76
CA THR A 32 -9.94 -17.65 -25.27
C THR A 32 -9.82 -17.65 -23.74
N ALA A 33 -10.00 -16.51 -23.09
CA ALA A 33 -9.97 -16.39 -21.63
C ALA A 33 -11.10 -17.18 -20.94
N THR A 34 -12.31 -17.20 -21.50
CA THR A 34 -13.46 -17.98 -21.00
C THR A 34 -13.16 -19.48 -21.03
N ILE A 35 -12.53 -19.95 -22.12
CA ILE A 35 -12.15 -21.36 -22.27
C ILE A 35 -11.10 -21.72 -21.22
N LYS A 36 -10.03 -20.92 -21.10
CA LYS A 36 -8.97 -21.15 -20.11
C LYS A 36 -9.50 -21.25 -18.68
N TYR A 37 -10.39 -20.32 -18.28
CA TYR A 37 -10.95 -20.34 -16.93
C TYR A 37 -11.88 -21.53 -16.71
N THR A 38 -12.71 -21.88 -17.69
CA THR A 38 -13.59 -23.05 -17.63
C THR A 38 -12.79 -24.35 -17.53
N ASP A 39 -11.75 -24.52 -18.35
CA ASP A 39 -10.89 -25.70 -18.34
C ASP A 39 -10.16 -25.84 -17.00
N PHE A 40 -9.68 -24.74 -16.42
CA PHE A 40 -9.08 -24.73 -15.10
C PHE A 40 -10.06 -25.19 -14.01
N LEU A 41 -11.27 -24.63 -13.98
CA LEU A 41 -12.30 -25.02 -13.01
C LEU A 41 -12.68 -26.51 -13.15
N MET A 42 -12.85 -26.97 -14.39
CA MET A 42 -13.20 -28.36 -14.68
C MET A 42 -12.07 -29.32 -14.32
N ALA A 43 -10.81 -28.97 -14.59
CA ALA A 43 -9.64 -29.75 -14.21
C ALA A 43 -9.55 -29.89 -12.68
N THR A 44 -9.70 -28.79 -11.94
CA THR A 44 -9.69 -28.80 -10.47
C THR A 44 -10.82 -29.64 -9.91
N ALA A 45 -12.05 -29.50 -10.44
CA ALA A 45 -13.22 -30.25 -9.96
C ALA A 45 -13.11 -31.77 -10.15
N VAL A 46 -12.36 -32.24 -11.15
CA VAL A 46 -12.09 -33.68 -11.35
C VAL A 46 -10.78 -34.15 -10.70
N GLY A 47 -10.14 -33.30 -9.90
CA GLY A 47 -8.93 -33.64 -9.15
C GLY A 47 -7.68 -33.74 -10.02
N LYS A 48 -7.56 -32.89 -11.06
CA LYS A 48 -6.31 -32.72 -11.83
C LYS A 48 -5.64 -31.43 -11.33
N VAL A 49 -4.84 -31.54 -10.27
CA VAL A 49 -4.19 -30.41 -9.61
C VAL A 49 -2.70 -30.69 -9.45
N ASP A 50 -1.83 -29.82 -9.98
CA ASP A 50 -0.36 -29.86 -9.82
C ASP A 50 0.29 -31.24 -10.01
N GLY A 51 -0.16 -32.01 -11.00
CA GLY A 51 0.35 -33.36 -11.28
C GLY A 51 -0.25 -34.48 -10.42
N GLU A 52 -0.93 -34.16 -9.31
CA GLU A 52 -1.79 -35.11 -8.61
C GLU A 52 -3.01 -35.42 -9.47
N LYS A 53 -3.19 -36.70 -9.79
CA LYS A 53 -4.46 -37.23 -10.28
C LYS A 53 -5.10 -37.94 -9.10
N PHE A 54 -6.18 -37.40 -8.57
CA PHE A 54 -7.06 -38.22 -7.74
C PHE A 54 -7.47 -39.42 -8.60
N PRO A 55 -7.17 -40.67 -8.19
CA PRO A 55 -7.60 -41.83 -8.95
C PRO A 55 -9.12 -41.77 -9.08
N GLY A 56 -9.67 -42.15 -10.23
CA GLY A 56 -11.07 -41.90 -10.63
C GLY A 56 -12.16 -42.46 -9.68
N LYS A 57 -11.78 -43.12 -8.58
CA LYS A 57 -12.63 -43.32 -7.41
C LYS A 57 -11.96 -42.61 -6.22
N ILE A 58 -12.54 -41.49 -5.79
CA ILE A 58 -12.24 -40.90 -4.48
C ILE A 58 -12.73 -41.91 -3.42
N VAL A 59 -11.82 -42.55 -2.70
CA VAL A 59 -12.18 -43.69 -1.84
C VAL A 59 -12.34 -43.24 -0.39
N THR A 60 -11.52 -42.30 0.08
CA THR A 60 -11.46 -41.93 1.50
C THR A 60 -12.21 -40.62 1.80
N PRO A 61 -12.72 -40.45 3.04
CA PRO A 61 -13.23 -39.17 3.51
C PRO A 61 -12.21 -38.03 3.42
N PHE A 62 -10.93 -38.33 3.65
CA PHE A 62 -9.84 -37.35 3.56
C PHE A 62 -9.65 -36.82 2.13
N GLU A 63 -9.59 -37.70 1.13
CA GLU A 63 -9.50 -37.28 -0.28
C GLU A 63 -10.72 -36.45 -0.72
N LYS A 64 -11.91 -36.71 -0.16
CA LYS A 64 -13.10 -35.88 -0.40
C LYS A 64 -12.95 -34.47 0.17
N THR A 65 -12.45 -34.36 1.39
CA THR A 65 -12.17 -33.07 2.04
C THR A 65 -11.13 -32.27 1.25
N LYS A 66 -10.03 -32.93 0.85
CA LYS A 66 -8.96 -32.33 0.04
C LYS A 66 -9.48 -31.79 -1.30
N LEU A 67 -10.21 -32.61 -2.06
CA LEU A 67 -10.79 -32.18 -3.34
C LEU A 67 -11.82 -31.06 -3.16
N ALA A 68 -12.62 -31.11 -2.08
CA ALA A 68 -13.57 -30.04 -1.77
C ALA A 68 -12.84 -28.72 -1.48
N ALA A 69 -11.75 -28.74 -0.70
CA ALA A 69 -10.93 -27.56 -0.44
C ALA A 69 -10.37 -26.97 -1.73
N TYR A 70 -9.80 -27.81 -2.61
CA TYR A 70 -9.27 -27.38 -3.91
C TYR A 70 -10.35 -26.81 -4.83
N THR A 71 -11.53 -27.40 -4.83
CA THR A 71 -12.66 -26.89 -5.60
C THR A 71 -13.12 -25.54 -5.06
N LEU A 72 -13.25 -25.39 -3.73
CA LEU A 72 -13.65 -24.14 -3.11
C LEU A 72 -12.61 -23.03 -3.33
N SER A 73 -11.32 -23.33 -3.24
CA SER A 73 -10.25 -22.35 -3.49
C SER A 73 -10.23 -21.85 -4.93
N ALA A 74 -10.64 -22.68 -5.89
CA ALA A 74 -10.75 -22.28 -7.29
C ALA A 74 -12.00 -21.42 -7.57
N ILE A 75 -13.11 -21.57 -6.83
CA ILE A 75 -14.35 -20.81 -7.10
C ILE A 75 -14.53 -19.57 -6.22
N ALA A 76 -14.00 -19.56 -4.99
CA ALA A 76 -14.14 -18.47 -4.04
C ALA A 76 -13.69 -17.10 -4.61
N PRO A 77 -12.53 -17.00 -5.31
CA PRO A 77 -12.03 -15.72 -5.84
C PRO A 77 -13.03 -15.02 -6.77
N CYS A 78 -13.77 -15.80 -7.57
CA CYS A 78 -14.76 -15.27 -8.50
C CYS A 78 -15.85 -14.49 -7.77
N MET A 79 -16.47 -15.11 -6.77
CA MET A 79 -17.55 -14.47 -6.03
C MET A 79 -17.05 -13.27 -5.24
N ARG A 80 -15.93 -13.41 -4.53
CA ARG A 80 -15.33 -12.29 -3.77
C ARG A 80 -14.99 -11.11 -4.67
N LEU A 81 -14.36 -11.35 -5.83
CA LEU A 81 -13.98 -10.29 -6.77
C LEU A 81 -15.22 -9.60 -7.38
N TYR A 82 -16.23 -10.35 -7.82
CA TYR A 82 -17.44 -9.75 -8.39
C TYR A 82 -18.18 -8.88 -7.37
N HIS A 83 -18.27 -9.34 -6.11
CA HIS A 83 -18.87 -8.55 -5.04
C HIS A 83 -18.10 -7.25 -4.82
N PHE A 84 -16.77 -7.37 -4.63
CA PHE A 84 -15.88 -6.24 -4.40
C PHE A 84 -15.97 -5.20 -5.53
N VAL A 85 -15.74 -5.61 -6.78
CA VAL A 85 -15.78 -4.72 -7.94
C VAL A 85 -17.15 -4.06 -8.11
N SER A 86 -18.24 -4.80 -7.89
CA SER A 86 -19.59 -4.23 -8.02
C SER A 86 -19.89 -3.19 -6.94
N ARG A 87 -19.36 -3.35 -5.73
CA ARG A 87 -19.45 -2.33 -4.68
C ARG A 87 -18.63 -1.09 -5.02
N GLU A 88 -17.41 -1.26 -5.53
CA GLU A 88 -16.59 -0.15 -6.00
C GLU A 88 -17.28 0.64 -7.13
N ILE A 89 -17.87 -0.07 -8.10
CA ILE A 89 -18.66 0.57 -9.17
C ILE A 89 -19.86 1.30 -8.57
N LYS A 90 -20.63 0.66 -7.69
CA LYS A 90 -21.82 1.27 -7.08
C LYS A 90 -21.48 2.53 -6.29
N ALA A 91 -20.35 2.55 -5.59
CA ALA A 91 -19.89 3.70 -4.80
C ALA A 91 -19.58 4.94 -5.65
N ILE A 92 -19.28 4.77 -6.94
CA ILE A 92 -18.96 5.86 -7.86
C ILE A 92 -20.11 6.26 -8.79
N LEU A 93 -21.24 5.54 -8.81
CA LEU A 93 -22.39 5.91 -9.64
C LEU A 93 -23.01 7.23 -9.15
N ASP A 94 -23.45 8.09 -10.09
CA ASP A 94 -24.18 9.31 -9.74
C ASP A 94 -25.64 8.96 -9.41
N PRO A 95 -26.15 9.25 -8.19
CA PRO A 95 -27.54 9.03 -7.83
C PRO A 95 -28.55 9.77 -8.71
N GLN A 96 -28.13 10.83 -9.41
CA GLN A 96 -28.98 11.60 -10.32
C GLN A 96 -28.99 11.05 -11.75
N GLU A 97 -28.13 10.10 -12.07
CA GLU A 97 -28.09 9.44 -13.38
C GLU A 97 -29.26 8.46 -13.50
N LYS A 98 -30.38 8.94 -14.07
CA LYS A 98 -31.67 8.24 -14.07
C LYS A 98 -31.74 6.95 -14.90
N THR A 99 -30.69 6.58 -15.64
CA THR A 99 -30.73 5.44 -16.57
C THR A 99 -29.37 4.74 -16.68
N ASN A 100 -28.95 4.01 -15.65
CA ASN A 100 -27.88 3.03 -15.79
C ASN A 100 -28.46 1.66 -16.20
N PRO A 101 -28.24 1.18 -17.44
CA PRO A 101 -28.79 -0.09 -17.91
C PRO A 101 -28.26 -1.31 -17.12
N TYR A 102 -27.15 -1.17 -16.37
CA TYR A 102 -26.55 -2.22 -15.57
C TYR A 102 -26.92 -2.16 -14.08
N GLU A 103 -27.78 -1.24 -13.66
CA GLU A 103 -28.11 -1.01 -12.24
C GLU A 103 -28.54 -2.28 -11.51
N LYS A 104 -29.49 -3.04 -12.09
CA LYS A 104 -29.98 -4.29 -11.47
C LYS A 104 -28.88 -5.36 -11.33
N TRP A 105 -27.92 -5.40 -12.25
CA TRP A 105 -26.77 -6.32 -12.19
C TRP A 105 -25.84 -5.92 -11.05
N ILE A 106 -25.48 -4.64 -10.99
CA ILE A 106 -24.62 -4.06 -9.95
C ILE A 106 -25.25 -4.25 -8.57
N ASP A 107 -26.54 -3.94 -8.42
CA ASP A 107 -27.28 -4.12 -7.17
C ASP A 107 -27.32 -5.58 -6.71
N SER A 108 -27.51 -6.51 -7.64
CA SER A 108 -27.54 -7.92 -7.30
C SER A 108 -26.18 -8.39 -6.75
N LEU A 109 -25.07 -8.02 -7.40
CA LEU A 109 -23.72 -8.45 -7.01
C LEU A 109 -23.19 -7.69 -5.79
N SER A 110 -23.58 -6.43 -5.59
CA SER A 110 -23.19 -5.61 -4.44
C SER A 110 -24.05 -5.83 -3.19
N SER A 111 -25.12 -6.63 -3.27
CA SER A 111 -26.04 -6.88 -2.17
C SER A 111 -25.43 -7.66 -1.00
N ASP A 112 -25.92 -7.41 0.22
CA ASP A 112 -25.57 -8.18 1.43
C ASP A 112 -25.85 -9.68 1.28
N LYS A 113 -26.88 -10.04 0.50
CA LYS A 113 -27.20 -11.44 0.19
C LYS A 113 -26.07 -12.10 -0.61
N PHE A 114 -25.46 -11.37 -1.54
CA PHE A 114 -24.33 -11.89 -2.31
C PHE A 114 -23.07 -11.96 -1.43
N GLU A 115 -22.85 -10.96 -0.56
CA GLU A 115 -21.77 -10.98 0.43
C GLU A 115 -21.84 -12.21 1.33
N VAL A 116 -22.99 -12.48 1.95
CA VAL A 116 -23.20 -13.67 2.80
C VAL A 116 -22.89 -14.96 2.03
N ALA A 117 -23.24 -15.03 0.74
CA ALA A 117 -22.96 -16.19 -0.08
C ALA A 117 -21.45 -16.35 -0.38
N ALA A 118 -20.73 -15.25 -0.63
CA ALA A 118 -19.29 -15.25 -0.81
C ALA A 118 -18.56 -15.67 0.48
N SER A 119 -18.90 -15.04 1.61
CA SER A 119 -18.32 -15.35 2.92
C SER A 119 -18.60 -16.79 3.36
N THR A 120 -19.79 -17.32 3.07
CA THR A 120 -20.10 -18.74 3.37
C THR A 120 -19.15 -19.71 2.65
N ILE A 121 -18.73 -19.39 1.41
CA ILE A 121 -17.80 -20.22 0.66
C ILE A 121 -16.39 -20.13 1.25
N GLU A 122 -15.96 -18.93 1.64
CA GLU A 122 -14.67 -18.71 2.30
C GLU A 122 -14.60 -19.39 3.67
N ASP A 123 -15.62 -19.21 4.52
CA ASP A 123 -15.75 -19.91 5.81
C ASP A 123 -15.72 -21.44 5.66
N SER A 124 -16.30 -21.95 4.56
CA SER A 124 -16.29 -23.38 4.26
C SER A 124 -14.91 -23.84 3.81
N LEU A 125 -14.21 -23.03 3.01
CA LEU A 125 -12.83 -23.29 2.61
C LEU A 125 -11.91 -23.33 3.84
N ASP A 126 -12.00 -22.34 4.73
CA ASP A 126 -11.21 -22.27 5.95
C ASP A 126 -11.38 -23.52 6.82
N LYS A 127 -12.64 -23.96 6.99
CA LYS A 127 -12.95 -25.19 7.74
C LYS A 127 -12.33 -26.44 7.11
N LEU A 128 -12.31 -26.54 5.78
CA LEU A 128 -11.69 -27.67 5.08
C LEU A 128 -10.15 -27.62 5.20
N CYS A 129 -9.57 -26.42 5.17
CA CYS A 129 -8.13 -26.18 5.28
C CYS A 129 -7.53 -26.59 6.63
N ILE A 130 -8.29 -26.59 7.73
CA ILE A 130 -7.81 -27.02 9.07
C ILE A 130 -7.18 -28.42 9.05
N SER A 131 -7.68 -29.30 8.19
CA SER A 131 -7.23 -30.70 8.11
C SER A 131 -6.09 -30.94 7.13
N LEU A 132 -5.64 -29.90 6.43
CA LEU A 132 -4.61 -29.99 5.38
C LEU A 132 -3.20 -29.79 5.96
N THR A 133 -2.23 -30.44 5.34
CA THR A 133 -0.80 -30.22 5.61
C THR A 133 -0.30 -28.93 4.97
N SER A 134 0.87 -28.43 5.40
CA SER A 134 1.47 -27.21 4.83
C SER A 134 1.62 -27.26 3.31
N GLY A 135 2.09 -28.39 2.74
CA GLY A 135 2.21 -28.53 1.29
C GLY A 135 0.85 -28.57 0.57
N GLU A 136 -0.20 -29.03 1.22
CA GLU A 136 -1.56 -29.00 0.65
C GLU A 136 -2.18 -27.60 0.73
N LEU A 137 -1.84 -26.81 1.75
CA LEU A 137 -2.20 -25.40 1.85
C LEU A 137 -1.52 -24.56 0.76
N GLU A 138 -0.26 -24.84 0.44
CA GLU A 138 0.41 -24.20 -0.72
C GLU A 138 -0.35 -24.46 -2.02
N ILE A 139 -0.91 -25.66 -2.20
CA ILE A 139 -1.74 -25.97 -3.38
C ILE A 139 -3.06 -25.18 -3.36
N VAL A 140 -3.72 -25.07 -2.20
CA VAL A 140 -4.91 -24.22 -2.03
C VAL A 140 -4.60 -22.78 -2.44
N GLU A 141 -3.49 -22.23 -1.96
CA GLU A 141 -3.03 -20.89 -2.27
C GLU A 141 -2.76 -20.70 -3.77
N LYS A 142 -2.03 -21.63 -4.40
CA LYS A 142 -1.76 -21.60 -5.85
C LYS A 142 -3.05 -21.60 -6.67
N LEU A 143 -4.01 -22.45 -6.30
CA LEU A 143 -5.31 -22.53 -6.98
C LEU A 143 -6.11 -21.23 -6.86
N TYR A 144 -6.13 -20.64 -5.67
CA TYR A 144 -6.81 -19.36 -5.42
C TYR A 144 -6.20 -18.25 -6.28
N HIS A 145 -4.87 -18.13 -6.28
CA HIS A 145 -4.13 -17.15 -7.09
C HIS A 145 -4.34 -17.36 -8.59
N GLN A 146 -4.25 -18.60 -9.07
CA GLN A 146 -4.44 -18.92 -10.47
C GLN A 146 -5.86 -18.62 -10.93
N SER A 147 -6.87 -18.91 -10.10
CA SER A 147 -8.25 -18.53 -10.37
C SER A 147 -8.39 -17.01 -10.51
N LEU A 148 -7.86 -16.24 -9.55
CA LEU A 148 -7.90 -14.77 -9.59
C LEU A 148 -7.26 -14.22 -10.88
N LYS A 149 -6.09 -14.76 -11.26
CA LYS A 149 -5.39 -14.38 -12.50
C LYS A 149 -6.24 -14.65 -13.75
N LEU A 150 -6.86 -15.82 -13.84
CA LEU A 150 -7.72 -16.19 -14.97
C LEU A 150 -8.98 -15.33 -15.05
N ILE A 151 -9.58 -14.98 -13.90
CA ILE A 151 -10.73 -14.08 -13.85
C ILE A 151 -10.31 -12.67 -14.31
N LEU A 152 -9.16 -12.16 -13.90
CA LEU A 152 -8.64 -10.87 -14.36
C LEU A 152 -8.34 -10.86 -15.87
N GLU A 153 -7.82 -11.96 -16.41
CA GLU A 153 -7.64 -12.15 -17.87
C GLU A 153 -9.00 -12.14 -18.58
N PHE A 154 -10.01 -12.83 -18.04
CA PHE A 154 -11.38 -12.83 -18.56
C PHE A 154 -11.98 -11.42 -18.59
N ILE A 155 -11.91 -10.68 -17.48
CA ILE A 155 -12.40 -9.31 -17.41
C ILE A 155 -11.64 -8.43 -18.41
N SER A 156 -10.32 -8.53 -18.46
CA SER A 156 -9.47 -7.71 -19.36
C SER A 156 -9.65 -8.02 -20.84
N SER A 157 -10.16 -9.21 -21.20
CA SER A 157 -10.41 -9.61 -22.59
C SER A 157 -11.66 -8.98 -23.21
N HIS A 158 -12.46 -8.25 -22.43
CA HIS A 158 -13.66 -7.59 -22.93
C HIS A 158 -13.30 -6.38 -23.82
N PRO A 159 -13.88 -6.25 -25.03
CA PRO A 159 -13.47 -5.25 -26.02
C PRO A 159 -13.64 -3.79 -25.56
N TYR A 160 -14.53 -3.53 -24.60
CA TYR A 160 -14.76 -2.19 -24.03
C TYR A 160 -13.73 -1.77 -22.98
N VAL A 161 -12.82 -2.67 -22.56
CA VAL A 161 -11.73 -2.34 -21.62
C VAL A 161 -10.63 -1.49 -22.29
N HIS A 162 -10.65 -1.35 -23.61
CA HIS A 162 -9.64 -0.62 -24.39
C HIS A 162 -9.92 0.89 -24.55
N SER A 163 -11.10 1.38 -24.17
CA SER A 163 -11.32 2.83 -24.04
C SER A 163 -10.95 3.25 -22.61
N SER A 164 -9.80 3.89 -22.43
CA SER A 164 -9.38 4.43 -21.14
C SER A 164 -10.31 5.57 -20.70
N SER A 165 -11.40 5.25 -19.99
CA SER A 165 -12.30 6.27 -19.43
C SER A 165 -11.67 7.06 -18.29
N ILE A 166 -10.64 6.51 -17.63
CA ILE A 166 -9.87 7.18 -16.57
C ILE A 166 -8.49 7.53 -17.12
N VAL A 167 -8.22 8.82 -17.24
CA VAL A 167 -6.93 9.36 -17.69
C VAL A 167 -5.97 9.48 -16.50
N PRO A 168 -4.75 8.94 -16.54
CA PRO A 168 -3.79 9.08 -15.45
C PRO A 168 -3.53 10.55 -15.11
N ILE A 169 -3.34 10.89 -13.83
CA ILE A 169 -3.17 12.28 -13.39
C ILE A 169 -2.04 12.96 -14.14
N VAL A 170 -0.91 12.28 -14.31
CA VAL A 170 0.26 12.83 -15.00
C VAL A 170 -0.06 13.09 -16.49
N SER A 171 -0.87 12.25 -17.13
CA SER A 171 -1.27 12.42 -18.53
C SER A 171 -2.28 13.54 -18.76
N GLN A 172 -2.91 14.08 -17.71
CA GLN A 172 -3.83 15.23 -17.81
C GLN A 172 -3.09 16.57 -17.88
N LEU A 173 -1.78 16.58 -17.63
CA LEU A 173 -0.96 17.79 -17.66
C LEU A 173 -0.60 18.10 -19.13
N GLN A 174 -0.84 19.33 -19.59
CA GLN A 174 -0.52 19.75 -20.97
C GLN A 174 0.99 19.79 -21.22
N GLU A 175 1.45 19.46 -22.45
CA GLU A 175 2.86 19.52 -22.88
C GLU A 175 3.17 20.71 -23.82
N PRO A 176 4.45 21.17 -23.95
CA PRO A 176 5.61 20.95 -23.09
C PRO A 176 6.19 22.28 -22.55
N ALA A 177 6.33 22.38 -21.23
CA ALA A 177 7.44 23.06 -20.60
C ALA A 177 7.77 22.20 -19.38
N GLU A 178 8.84 21.41 -19.49
CA GLU A 178 9.54 20.75 -18.38
C GLU A 178 8.66 20.30 -17.19
N SER A 179 8.03 19.11 -17.32
CA SER A 179 7.77 18.16 -16.22
C SER A 179 7.10 18.68 -14.92
N ASN A 180 5.88 19.21 -15.00
CA ASN A 180 5.10 19.86 -13.92
C ASN A 180 4.69 19.00 -12.69
N VAL A 181 5.28 17.85 -12.36
CA VAL A 181 4.93 17.09 -11.13
C VAL A 181 6.13 16.94 -10.21
N ARG A 182 5.93 17.24 -8.94
CA ARG A 182 6.89 16.96 -7.88
C ARG A 182 6.29 16.00 -6.86
N MET A 183 7.01 14.92 -6.61
CA MET A 183 6.55 13.88 -5.72
C MET A 183 7.38 13.84 -4.46
N PHE A 184 6.70 13.78 -3.33
CA PHE A 184 7.25 13.63 -2.01
C PHE A 184 6.72 12.35 -1.41
N CYS A 185 7.55 11.66 -0.63
CA CYS A 185 7.10 10.52 0.13
C CYS A 185 7.83 10.38 1.45
N ASP A 186 7.11 9.87 2.45
CA ASP A 186 7.73 9.30 3.62
C ASP A 186 8.43 7.96 3.29
N PHE A 187 9.31 7.51 4.17
CA PHE A 187 10.05 6.26 3.97
C PHE A 187 9.50 5.10 4.80
N ASP A 188 9.43 5.26 6.12
CA ASP A 188 9.13 4.17 7.03
C ASP A 188 7.67 3.75 6.95
N MET A 189 7.41 2.46 6.77
CA MET A 189 6.08 1.87 6.57
C MET A 189 5.31 2.36 5.32
N THR A 190 5.74 3.46 4.72
CA THR A 190 5.25 4.02 3.46
C THR A 190 5.95 3.38 2.26
N CYS A 191 7.29 3.46 2.22
CA CYS A 191 8.12 2.84 1.20
C CYS A 191 8.66 1.49 1.66
N SER A 192 9.27 1.45 2.84
CA SER A 192 9.79 0.23 3.46
C SER A 192 8.66 -0.60 4.06
N ALA A 193 8.83 -1.92 4.08
CA ALA A 193 7.93 -2.83 4.78
C ALA A 193 8.28 -2.97 6.28
N ILE A 194 9.41 -2.39 6.70
CA ILE A 194 9.94 -2.46 8.05
C ILE A 194 10.37 -1.08 8.53
N ASP A 195 10.27 -0.84 9.84
CA ASP A 195 10.72 0.38 10.47
C ASP A 195 12.26 0.47 10.48
N SER A 196 12.80 1.59 9.96
CA SER A 196 14.24 1.79 9.83
C SER A 196 14.95 1.97 11.17
N SER A 197 14.28 2.53 12.18
CA SER A 197 14.84 2.71 13.52
C SER A 197 15.04 1.36 14.21
N ALA A 198 14.02 0.48 14.13
CA ALA A 198 14.10 -0.89 14.62
C ALA A 198 15.21 -1.68 13.90
N LEU A 199 15.30 -1.58 12.57
CA LEU A 199 16.36 -2.23 11.79
C LEU A 199 17.76 -1.78 12.26
N LEU A 200 17.99 -0.47 12.37
CA LEU A 200 19.29 0.08 12.78
C LEU A 200 19.65 -0.35 14.22
N ALA A 201 18.68 -0.38 15.13
CA ALA A 201 18.90 -0.86 16.49
C ALA A 201 19.24 -2.36 16.53
N GLU A 202 18.52 -3.20 15.79
CA GLU A 202 18.83 -4.64 15.68
C GLU A 202 20.22 -4.89 15.12
N MET A 203 20.60 -4.14 14.09
CA MET A 203 21.95 -4.18 13.53
C MET A 203 23.00 -3.83 14.60
N ALA A 204 22.75 -2.83 15.44
CA ALA A 204 23.69 -2.40 16.47
C ALA A 204 23.85 -3.45 17.57
N ILE A 205 22.73 -4.03 18.01
CA ILE A 205 22.71 -5.15 18.96
C ILE A 205 23.49 -6.35 18.39
N PHE A 206 23.29 -6.68 17.11
CA PHE A 206 24.01 -7.78 16.46
C PHE A 206 25.52 -7.50 16.36
N ALA A 207 25.90 -6.28 15.96
CA ALA A 207 27.31 -5.87 15.86
C ALA A 207 28.03 -5.95 17.20
N ALA A 208 27.40 -5.48 18.28
CA ALA A 208 27.97 -5.53 19.62
C ALA A 208 28.14 -6.96 20.14
N ARG A 209 27.18 -7.86 19.89
CA ARG A 209 27.31 -9.29 20.22
C ARG A 209 28.45 -9.96 19.46
N LYS A 210 28.67 -9.58 18.21
CA LYS A 210 29.78 -10.11 17.41
C LYS A 210 31.14 -9.61 17.92
N ALA A 211 31.22 -8.34 18.34
CA ALA A 211 32.44 -7.77 18.91
C ALA A 211 32.83 -8.47 20.23
N SER A 212 31.87 -8.70 21.13
CA SER A 212 32.15 -9.36 22.42
C SER A 212 32.60 -10.82 22.27
N LEU A 213 32.10 -11.54 21.26
CA LEU A 213 32.58 -12.89 20.93
C LEU A 213 34.02 -12.90 20.42
N ASN A 214 34.42 -11.90 19.63
CA ASN A 214 35.77 -11.80 19.09
C ASN A 214 36.80 -11.34 20.12
N GLU A 215 36.40 -10.55 21.14
CA GLU A 215 37.28 -10.09 22.21
C GLU A 215 37.60 -11.19 23.25
N CYS A 216 36.77 -12.23 23.35
CA CYS A 216 36.96 -13.32 24.31
C CYS A 216 38.22 -14.18 24.06
N ASP A 217 38.86 -14.04 22.88
CA ASP A 217 40.12 -14.72 22.54
C ASP A 217 41.39 -13.97 23.00
N THR A 218 41.28 -12.75 23.54
CA THR A 218 42.44 -11.95 24.00
C THR A 218 42.17 -11.20 25.31
N GLN A 219 42.50 -11.85 26.44
CA GLN A 219 42.68 -11.33 27.82
C GLN A 219 41.46 -10.67 28.53
N PRO A 220 41.18 -11.03 29.80
CA PRO A 220 39.98 -10.58 30.52
C PRO A 220 40.23 -9.29 31.29
N SER A 221 40.05 -8.15 30.64
CA SER A 221 39.78 -6.89 31.35
C SER A 221 39.17 -5.86 30.40
N GLN A 222 37.86 -5.95 30.17
CA GLN A 222 37.07 -4.83 29.66
C GLN A 222 35.76 -4.72 30.45
N PRO A 223 35.25 -3.49 30.64
CA PRO A 223 34.03 -3.25 31.41
C PRO A 223 32.84 -3.92 30.74
N ILE A 224 31.85 -4.32 31.55
CA ILE A 224 30.57 -4.89 31.11
C ILE A 224 30.01 -4.01 29.98
N THR A 225 30.03 -4.50 28.74
CA THR A 225 29.33 -3.85 27.63
C THR A 225 27.88 -3.68 28.04
N PRO A 226 27.32 -2.45 27.99
CA PRO A 226 25.91 -2.22 28.28
C PRO A 226 25.06 -3.20 27.47
N ASP A 227 24.05 -3.79 28.09
CA ASP A 227 23.10 -4.62 27.36
C ASP A 227 22.28 -3.72 26.42
N LEU A 228 22.79 -3.52 25.21
CA LEU A 228 22.18 -2.71 24.17
C LEU A 228 20.76 -3.18 23.84
N ALA A 229 20.48 -4.48 23.97
CA ALA A 229 19.14 -5.00 23.75
C ALA A 229 18.17 -4.53 24.85
N ALA A 230 18.60 -4.55 26.11
CA ALA A 230 17.81 -4.00 27.21
C ALA A 230 17.66 -2.46 27.11
N THR A 231 18.73 -1.75 26.73
CA THR A 231 18.67 -0.30 26.51
C THR A 231 17.69 0.06 25.39
N TRP A 232 17.78 -0.61 24.24
CA TRP A 232 16.84 -0.43 23.14
C TRP A 232 15.41 -0.75 23.57
N GLY A 233 15.18 -1.90 24.22
CA GLY A 233 13.85 -2.29 24.69
C GLY A 233 13.23 -1.31 25.68
N SER A 234 14.05 -0.68 26.53
CA SER A 234 13.59 0.40 27.42
C SER A 234 13.25 1.68 26.66
N LEU A 235 14.07 2.08 25.67
CA LEU A 235 13.83 3.27 24.86
C LEU A 235 12.60 3.13 23.98
N SER A 236 12.45 1.99 23.29
CA SER A 236 11.33 1.73 22.38
C SER A 236 10.01 1.66 23.13
N SER A 237 9.96 0.98 24.29
CA SER A 237 8.74 0.90 25.11
C SER A 237 8.35 2.28 25.63
N LYS A 238 9.32 3.05 26.13
CA LYS A 238 9.10 4.42 26.60
C LYS A 238 8.60 5.33 25.48
N TYR A 239 9.19 5.23 24.29
CA TYR A 239 8.76 5.99 23.12
C TYR A 239 7.29 5.71 22.77
N ILE A 240 6.88 4.44 22.71
CA ILE A 240 5.50 4.07 22.39
C ILE A 240 4.53 4.67 23.41
N GLU A 241 4.82 4.50 24.71
CA GLU A 241 3.97 5.03 25.80
C GLU A 241 3.87 6.57 25.76
N GLU A 242 5.00 7.26 25.64
CA GLU A 242 5.02 8.73 25.63
C GLU A 242 4.46 9.31 24.32
N TYR A 243 4.62 8.62 23.19
CA TYR A 243 4.03 9.02 21.91
C TYR A 243 2.50 8.93 21.97
N GLU A 244 1.95 7.84 22.51
CA GLU A 244 0.50 7.71 22.73
C GLU A 244 -0.04 8.85 23.61
N GLN A 245 0.63 9.13 24.74
CA GLN A 245 0.26 10.23 25.63
C GLN A 245 0.37 11.60 24.95
N CYS A 246 1.43 11.82 24.16
CA CYS A 246 1.59 13.04 23.38
C CYS A 246 0.42 13.22 22.42
N ILE A 247 0.03 12.16 21.71
CA ILE A 247 -1.07 12.20 20.76
C ILE A 247 -2.40 12.48 21.45
N GLU A 248 -2.69 11.81 22.57
CA GLU A 248 -3.87 12.09 23.38
C GLU A 248 -3.92 13.56 23.83
N SER A 249 -2.76 14.13 24.20
CA SER A 249 -2.67 15.52 24.67
C SER A 249 -2.93 16.57 23.59
N ILE A 250 -2.67 16.25 22.32
CA ILE A 250 -2.86 17.18 21.20
C ILE A 250 -4.26 17.10 20.59
N LEU A 251 -5.04 16.06 20.91
CA LEU A 251 -6.39 15.91 20.40
C LEU A 251 -7.29 17.03 20.92
N PRO A 252 -8.15 17.59 20.06
CA PRO A 252 -9.11 18.60 20.48
C PRO A 252 -10.18 17.95 21.37
N THR A 253 -10.55 18.64 22.45
CA THR A 253 -11.58 18.18 23.41
C THR A 253 -12.99 18.09 22.78
N GLU A 254 -13.24 18.88 21.74
CA GLU A 254 -14.50 18.89 21.00
C GLU A 254 -14.20 18.73 19.50
N ALA A 255 -15.03 17.94 18.81
CA ALA A 255 -14.92 17.75 17.38
C ALA A 255 -15.08 19.10 16.65
N VAL A 256 -14.12 19.43 15.78
CA VAL A 256 -14.17 20.67 15.02
C VAL A 256 -15.16 20.50 13.86
N ALA A 257 -16.08 21.45 13.71
CA ALA A 257 -17.10 21.39 12.65
C ALA A 257 -16.54 21.60 11.23
N ASN A 258 -15.39 22.26 11.11
CA ASN A 258 -14.70 22.56 9.86
C ASN A 258 -13.21 22.27 10.00
N PHE A 259 -12.53 22.04 8.88
CA PHE A 259 -11.07 21.88 8.85
C PHE A 259 -10.34 23.09 9.45
N ASP A 260 -9.53 22.87 10.49
CA ASP A 260 -8.77 23.90 11.21
C ASP A 260 -7.27 23.60 11.16
N TYR A 261 -6.64 24.10 10.10
CA TYR A 261 -5.21 23.90 9.84
C TYR A 261 -4.31 24.59 10.89
N ASP A 262 -4.66 25.81 11.32
CA ASP A 262 -3.83 26.58 12.24
C ASP A 262 -3.77 25.94 13.62
N ARG A 263 -4.91 25.41 14.09
CA ARG A 263 -4.96 24.67 15.35
C ARG A 263 -4.21 23.33 15.24
N LEU A 264 -4.34 22.64 14.11
CA LEU A 264 -3.57 21.42 13.85
C LEU A 264 -2.06 21.68 13.88
N CYS A 265 -1.58 22.75 13.22
CA CYS A 265 -0.18 23.12 13.25
C CYS A 265 0.32 23.37 14.68
N LYS A 266 -0.42 24.16 15.47
CA LYS A 266 -0.07 24.42 16.87
C LYS A 266 -0.03 23.13 17.70
N ALA A 267 -0.96 22.21 17.45
CA ALA A 267 -1.03 20.93 18.13
C ALA A 267 0.20 20.05 17.79
N LEU A 268 0.58 19.97 16.52
CA LEU A 268 1.75 19.21 16.06
C LEU A 268 3.09 19.82 16.49
N GLN A 269 3.12 21.05 17.00
CA GLN A 269 4.32 21.58 17.66
C GLN A 269 4.66 20.79 18.93
N ASN A 270 3.66 20.36 19.71
CA ASN A 270 3.91 19.53 20.89
C ASN A 270 4.50 18.17 20.50
N LEU A 271 4.00 17.59 19.40
CA LEU A 271 4.58 16.36 18.84
C LEU A 271 6.03 16.61 18.39
N SER A 272 6.31 17.76 17.78
CA SER A 272 7.67 18.13 17.38
C SER A 272 8.64 18.16 18.57
N ASP A 273 8.22 18.71 19.70
CA ASP A 273 9.08 18.81 20.88
C ASP A 273 9.33 17.42 21.51
N PHE A 274 8.31 16.56 21.49
CA PHE A 274 8.43 15.15 21.87
C PHE A 274 9.43 14.40 21.00
N GLU A 275 9.30 14.46 19.67
CA GLU A 275 10.16 13.72 18.73
C GLU A 275 11.64 14.13 18.86
N LYS A 276 11.91 15.44 19.02
CA LYS A 276 13.27 15.96 19.24
C LYS A 276 13.86 15.45 20.57
N THR A 277 13.02 15.34 21.59
CA THR A 277 13.40 14.78 22.89
C THR A 277 13.72 13.29 22.78
N ALA A 278 12.88 12.51 22.08
CA ALA A 278 13.09 11.08 21.84
C ALA A 278 14.40 10.81 21.09
N ASN A 279 14.68 11.56 20.02
CA ASN A 279 15.95 11.47 19.28
C ASN A 279 17.16 11.80 20.17
N SER A 280 17.04 12.81 21.04
CA SER A 280 18.09 13.15 22.00
C SER A 280 18.37 12.01 22.99
N MET A 281 17.34 11.26 23.43
CA MET A 281 17.54 10.08 24.29
C MET A 281 18.27 8.95 23.56
N VAL A 282 17.96 8.73 22.27
CA VAL A 282 18.67 7.74 21.43
C VAL A 282 20.15 8.09 21.31
N ILE A 283 20.47 9.36 21.02
CA ILE A 283 21.85 9.83 20.93
C ILE A 283 22.56 9.66 22.28
N ALA A 284 21.93 10.07 23.39
CA ALA A 284 22.50 9.99 24.73
C ALA A 284 22.76 8.54 25.18
N SER A 285 21.94 7.59 24.73
CA SER A 285 22.11 6.17 25.03
C SER A 285 23.31 5.53 24.34
N GLY A 286 23.77 6.12 23.21
CA GLY A 286 24.81 5.54 22.37
C GLY A 286 24.40 4.22 21.70
N VAL A 287 23.09 3.88 21.64
CA VAL A 287 22.61 2.59 21.13
C VAL A 287 23.02 2.31 19.68
N LEU A 288 23.26 3.37 18.90
CA LEU A 288 23.67 3.29 17.50
C LEU A 288 25.18 3.37 17.30
N LYS A 289 26.00 3.30 18.35
CA LYS A 289 27.46 3.31 18.24
C LYS A 289 27.99 1.95 17.77
N GLY A 290 29.00 1.93 16.89
CA GLY A 290 29.68 0.70 16.48
C GLY A 290 29.14 0.04 15.22
N LEU A 291 28.21 0.67 14.51
CA LEU A 291 27.70 0.19 13.22
C LEU A 291 28.67 0.51 12.09
N SER A 292 28.93 -0.46 11.22
CA SER A 292 29.70 -0.26 10.00
C SER A 292 28.86 0.44 8.93
N GLU A 293 29.41 1.49 8.33
CA GLU A 293 28.83 2.19 7.18
C GLU A 293 28.48 1.21 6.05
N ASN A 294 29.37 0.26 5.75
CA ASN A 294 29.15 -0.74 4.72
C ASN A 294 28.02 -1.72 5.08
N ASP A 295 27.87 -2.06 6.36
CA ASP A 295 26.78 -2.93 6.79
C ASP A 295 25.42 -2.22 6.68
N ILE A 296 25.36 -0.93 7.01
CA ILE A 296 24.17 -0.08 6.80
C ILE A 296 23.80 -0.01 5.32
N LYS A 297 24.76 0.26 4.44
CA LYS A 297 24.52 0.31 2.99
C LYS A 297 23.99 -1.03 2.46
N ARG A 298 24.62 -2.14 2.87
CA ARG A 298 24.20 -3.50 2.49
C ARG A 298 22.80 -3.85 3.02
N ALA A 299 22.44 -3.37 4.22
CA ALA A 299 21.09 -3.53 4.75
C ALA A 299 20.07 -2.76 3.90
N GLY A 300 20.39 -1.52 3.51
CA GLY A 300 19.58 -0.73 2.59
C GLY A 300 19.34 -1.44 1.26
N GLU A 301 20.39 -1.93 0.60
CA GLU A 301 20.28 -2.66 -0.68
C GLU A 301 19.34 -3.88 -0.64
N ARG A 302 19.23 -4.51 0.54
CA ARG A 302 18.40 -5.70 0.79
C ARG A 302 17.07 -5.39 1.46
N LEU A 303 16.78 -4.11 1.68
CA LEU A 303 15.56 -3.68 2.36
C LEU A 303 14.34 -4.14 1.58
N ILE A 304 13.37 -4.67 2.32
CA ILE A 304 12.09 -5.09 1.76
C ILE A 304 11.21 -3.84 1.63
N PHE A 305 10.75 -3.57 0.41
CA PHE A 305 9.81 -2.50 0.11
C PHE A 305 8.37 -3.00 0.20
N GLN A 306 7.44 -2.07 0.45
CA GLN A 306 6.02 -2.30 0.25
C GLN A 306 5.76 -2.79 -1.18
N ARG A 307 4.81 -3.72 -1.34
CA ARG A 307 4.53 -4.35 -2.63
C ARG A 307 4.15 -3.29 -3.67
N GLY A 308 4.85 -3.28 -4.79
CA GLY A 308 4.64 -2.34 -5.90
C GLY A 308 5.39 -1.00 -5.78
N CYS A 309 5.85 -0.63 -4.58
CA CYS A 309 6.58 0.62 -4.32
C CYS A 309 7.84 0.75 -5.18
N LYS A 310 8.74 -0.23 -5.07
CA LYS A 310 10.01 -0.24 -5.82
C LYS A 310 9.80 -0.17 -7.33
N ASN A 311 8.80 -0.87 -7.85
CA ASN A 311 8.47 -0.85 -9.27
C ASN A 311 7.96 0.53 -9.72
N PHE A 312 7.13 1.18 -8.90
CA PHE A 312 6.66 2.53 -9.16
C PHE A 312 7.83 3.52 -9.24
N PHE A 313 8.72 3.54 -8.24
CA PHE A 313 9.92 4.40 -8.27
C PHE A 313 10.83 4.08 -9.48
N GLN A 314 10.99 2.82 -9.84
CA GLN A 314 11.77 2.45 -11.03
C GLN A 314 11.12 2.88 -12.36
N GLU A 315 9.80 2.98 -12.45
CA GLU A 315 9.12 3.42 -13.67
C GLU A 315 9.18 4.93 -13.83
N ILE A 316 8.93 5.66 -12.73
CA ILE A 316 8.98 7.12 -12.76
C ILE A 316 10.40 7.63 -13.03
N THR A 317 11.42 6.96 -12.50
CA THR A 317 12.84 7.34 -12.70
C THR A 317 13.36 7.04 -14.10
N ARG A 318 12.72 6.13 -14.86
CA ARG A 318 13.04 5.86 -16.27
C ARG A 318 12.38 6.83 -17.24
N SER A 319 11.35 7.54 -16.79
CA SER A 319 10.56 8.43 -17.63
C SER A 319 11.19 9.83 -17.58
N GLU A 320 12.13 10.10 -18.48
CA GLU A 320 12.95 11.33 -18.52
C GLU A 320 12.13 12.65 -18.59
N ASN A 321 10.83 12.56 -18.89
CA ASN A 321 9.97 13.73 -19.15
C ASN A 321 8.81 13.93 -18.14
N LEU A 322 8.65 13.09 -17.10
CA LEU A 322 7.40 13.07 -16.30
C LEU A 322 7.47 13.78 -14.94
N LEU A 323 8.64 13.90 -14.31
CA LEU A 323 8.74 14.42 -12.94
C LEU A 323 9.98 15.31 -12.75
N MET A 324 9.78 16.48 -12.14
CA MET A 324 10.82 17.42 -11.71
C MET A 324 11.67 16.92 -10.52
N GLY A 325 11.47 15.68 -10.06
CA GLY A 325 12.21 15.08 -8.97
C GLY A 325 11.32 14.35 -7.97
N VAL A 326 11.93 13.35 -7.33
CA VAL A 326 11.33 12.55 -6.27
C VAL A 326 12.08 12.85 -4.98
N HIS A 327 11.35 13.22 -3.93
CA HIS A 327 11.92 13.62 -2.65
C HIS A 327 11.42 12.68 -1.55
N VAL A 328 12.34 12.03 -0.84
CA VAL A 328 12.02 11.26 0.36
C VAL A 328 12.26 12.16 1.57
N LEU A 329 11.22 12.42 2.37
CA LEU A 329 11.32 13.16 3.63
C LEU A 329 11.11 12.17 4.77
N SER A 330 12.15 11.86 5.55
CA SER A 330 12.11 10.78 6.53
C SER A 330 12.83 11.13 7.83
N TYR A 331 12.29 10.64 8.94
CA TYR A 331 12.95 10.70 10.25
C TYR A 331 14.12 9.73 10.42
N CYS A 332 14.29 8.79 9.47
CA CYS A 332 15.32 7.77 9.54
C CYS A 332 16.67 8.36 9.95
N TRP A 333 17.32 7.72 10.92
CA TRP A 333 18.59 8.17 11.46
C TRP A 333 19.75 8.09 10.46
N SER A 334 19.60 7.34 9.37
CA SER A 334 20.64 7.14 8.35
C SER A 334 20.13 7.40 6.94
N GLY A 335 20.55 8.52 6.36
CA GLY A 335 20.34 8.79 4.93
C GLY A 335 21.00 7.75 4.03
N ASP A 336 22.14 7.18 4.44
CA ASP A 336 22.83 6.13 3.69
C ASP A 336 22.03 4.84 3.56
N LEU A 337 21.24 4.49 4.58
CA LEU A 337 20.31 3.37 4.52
C LEU A 337 19.28 3.58 3.39
N ILE A 338 18.64 4.75 3.38
CA ILE A 338 17.61 5.11 2.39
C ILE A 338 18.22 5.18 0.99
N ARG A 339 19.33 5.91 0.80
CA ARG A 339 20.01 6.01 -0.50
C ARG A 339 20.37 4.64 -1.04
N SER A 340 20.90 3.76 -0.19
CA SER A 340 21.27 2.39 -0.59
C SER A 340 20.05 1.54 -0.95
N ALA A 341 18.91 1.76 -0.30
CA ALA A 341 17.65 1.09 -0.66
C ALA A 341 17.16 1.45 -2.08
N PHE A 342 17.38 2.70 -2.50
CA PHE A 342 17.06 3.15 -3.86
C PHE A 342 18.19 2.94 -4.88
N SER A 343 19.40 2.54 -4.45
CA SER A 343 20.60 2.40 -5.30
C SER A 343 20.53 1.29 -6.35
N SER A 344 19.55 0.40 -6.25
CA SER A 344 19.23 -0.54 -7.35
C SER A 344 18.60 0.14 -8.59
N GLY A 345 18.40 1.46 -8.57
CA GLY A 345 18.07 2.33 -9.71
C GLY A 345 19.21 3.29 -10.09
N LYS A 346 18.92 4.32 -10.91
CA LYS A 346 19.89 5.39 -11.19
C LYS A 346 20.12 6.20 -9.88
N PRO A 347 21.36 6.33 -9.38
CA PRO A 347 21.67 6.93 -8.07
C PRO A 347 21.18 8.37 -7.85
N ASP A 348 20.94 9.13 -8.93
CA ASP A 348 20.74 10.58 -8.85
C ASP A 348 19.28 11.05 -8.97
N VAL A 349 18.29 10.13 -8.94
CA VAL A 349 16.90 10.50 -9.26
C VAL A 349 16.02 10.70 -8.02
N VAL A 350 16.36 10.08 -6.88
CA VAL A 350 15.64 10.22 -5.62
C VAL A 350 16.47 11.05 -4.64
N SER A 351 16.00 12.24 -4.32
CA SER A 351 16.60 13.11 -3.32
C SER A 351 16.16 12.69 -1.92
N VAL A 352 17.12 12.32 -1.07
CA VAL A 352 16.84 11.88 0.30
C VAL A 352 17.10 13.02 1.29
N HIS A 353 16.09 13.33 2.09
CA HIS A 353 16.12 14.31 3.18
C HIS A 353 15.82 13.57 4.48
N SER A 354 16.84 13.38 5.30
CA SER A 354 16.74 12.66 6.56
C SER A 354 17.81 13.10 7.55
N ASN A 355 17.80 12.51 8.73
CA ASN A 355 18.93 12.59 9.66
C ASN A 355 20.13 11.81 9.10
N GLU A 356 21.31 12.08 9.66
CA GLU A 356 22.56 11.40 9.27
C GLU A 356 23.32 10.90 10.49
N LEU A 357 23.74 9.64 10.48
CA LEU A 357 24.68 9.13 11.48
C LEU A 357 26.07 9.72 11.24
N VAL A 358 26.77 10.02 12.33
CA VAL A 358 28.15 10.53 12.28
C VAL A 358 29.14 9.38 12.37
N TYR A 359 30.03 9.27 11.40
CA TYR A 359 31.05 8.22 11.31
C TYR A 359 32.42 8.68 11.81
N GLU A 360 33.11 7.77 12.49
CA GLU A 360 34.54 7.81 12.84
C GLU A 360 35.18 6.58 12.20
N GLU A 361 36.09 6.76 11.24
CA GLU A 361 36.76 5.66 10.53
C GLU A 361 35.80 4.62 9.89
N SER A 362 34.65 5.08 9.36
CA SER A 362 33.56 4.25 8.77
C SER A 362 32.71 3.46 9.78
N ILE A 363 32.86 3.75 11.07
CA ILE A 363 32.03 3.21 12.16
C ILE A 363 31.21 4.33 12.77
N THR A 364 29.95 4.08 13.10
CA THR A 364 29.11 5.10 13.73
C THR A 364 29.60 5.45 15.14
N SER A 365 29.72 6.75 15.40
CA SER A 365 30.12 7.30 16.71
C SER A 365 29.01 7.22 17.77
N GLY A 366 27.77 6.97 17.35
CA GLY A 366 26.55 7.10 18.17
C GLY A 366 25.94 8.50 18.15
N LYS A 367 26.58 9.48 17.51
CA LYS A 367 26.02 10.82 17.27
C LYS A 367 25.23 10.86 15.96
N MET A 368 24.34 11.85 15.86
CA MET A 368 23.47 12.06 14.72
C MET A 368 23.41 13.55 14.36
N ILE A 369 23.43 13.86 13.07
CA ILE A 369 23.09 15.17 12.53
C ILE A 369 21.57 15.19 12.36
N GLN A 370 20.93 15.94 13.24
CA GLN A 370 19.49 16.10 13.36
C GLN A 370 18.97 17.12 12.35
N LYS A 371 18.61 16.67 11.13
CA LYS A 371 18.10 17.53 10.04
C LYS A 371 16.58 17.45 9.87
N MET A 372 15.97 16.33 10.26
CA MET A 372 14.56 16.05 10.05
C MET A 372 14.05 15.16 11.17
N GLU A 373 13.56 15.79 12.24
CA GLU A 373 13.11 15.09 13.44
C GLU A 373 11.62 15.27 13.70
N SER A 374 10.99 16.25 13.04
CA SER A 374 9.64 16.65 13.40
C SER A 374 8.70 16.92 12.21
N PRO A 375 7.38 17.02 12.46
CA PRO A 375 6.41 17.32 11.41
C PRO A 375 6.66 18.72 10.82
N MET A 376 7.20 19.62 11.66
CA MET A 376 7.60 20.97 11.25
C MET A 376 8.84 20.95 10.38
N ASP A 377 9.84 20.12 10.72
CA ASP A 377 11.06 19.99 9.90
C ASP A 377 10.72 19.39 8.52
N LYS A 378 9.80 18.41 8.46
CA LYS A 378 9.25 17.88 7.20
C LYS A 378 8.56 18.97 6.38
N LEU A 379 7.70 19.79 7.01
CA LEU A 379 6.99 20.87 6.34
C LEU A 379 7.95 21.96 5.83
N GLU A 380 8.96 22.33 6.62
CA GLU A 380 9.99 23.29 6.22
C GLU A 380 10.77 22.78 5.02
N ALA A 381 11.22 21.52 5.04
CA ALA A 381 11.91 20.91 3.90
C ALA A 381 11.01 20.87 2.65
N PHE A 382 9.74 20.46 2.81
CA PHE A 382 8.75 20.45 1.73
C PHE A 382 8.61 21.83 1.09
N ASN A 383 8.40 22.88 1.89
CA ASN A 383 8.24 24.25 1.39
C ASN A 383 9.54 24.78 0.77
N GLY A 384 10.69 24.57 1.41
CA GLY A 384 11.98 25.01 0.88
C GLY A 384 12.33 24.38 -0.47
N ILE A 385 11.96 23.12 -0.68
CA ILE A 385 12.10 22.45 -1.98
C ILE A 385 11.23 23.15 -3.05
N LEU A 386 10.00 23.55 -2.69
CA LEU A 386 9.09 24.25 -3.60
C LEU A 386 9.53 25.68 -3.93
N ASP A 387 10.05 26.42 -2.95
CA ASP A 387 10.44 27.84 -3.10
C ASP A 387 11.73 28.04 -3.92
N ASN A 388 12.56 27.00 -4.05
CA ASN A 388 13.82 27.04 -4.82
C ASN A 388 13.61 27.11 -6.36
N HIS A 389 12.37 27.12 -6.84
CA HIS A 389 12.05 27.30 -8.26
C HIS A 389 11.50 28.71 -8.49
N GLY A 390 12.11 29.45 -9.40
CA GLY A 390 11.70 30.82 -9.76
C GLY A 390 10.29 30.89 -10.37
N ASN A 391 9.97 32.01 -11.03
CA ASN A 391 8.66 32.35 -11.62
C ASN A 391 8.11 31.40 -12.71
N GLU A 392 8.57 30.15 -12.80
CA GLU A 392 7.99 29.13 -13.66
C GLU A 392 6.62 28.65 -13.15
N SER A 393 5.89 27.97 -14.05
CA SER A 393 4.63 27.27 -13.76
C SER A 393 4.78 26.43 -12.48
N LYS A 394 3.90 26.67 -11.49
CA LYS A 394 3.94 25.94 -10.22
C LYS A 394 3.69 24.44 -10.46
N PRO A 395 4.59 23.53 -10.06
CA PRO A 395 4.39 22.11 -10.26
C PRO A 395 3.23 21.59 -9.38
N LEU A 396 2.49 20.63 -9.91
CA LEU A 396 1.55 19.78 -9.16
C LEU A 396 2.34 18.97 -8.13
N THR A 397 2.00 19.10 -6.86
CA THR A 397 2.65 18.37 -5.77
C THR A 397 1.83 17.19 -5.31
N VAL A 398 2.49 16.03 -5.21
CA VAL A 398 1.91 14.81 -4.64
C VAL A 398 2.73 14.44 -3.41
N TYR A 399 2.08 14.26 -2.26
CA TYR A 399 2.74 13.73 -1.06
C TYR A 399 2.13 12.38 -0.69
N ILE A 400 2.98 11.38 -0.42
CA ILE A 400 2.57 10.04 -0.03
C ILE A 400 3.14 9.74 1.37
N GLY A 401 2.27 9.46 2.34
CA GLY A 401 2.68 9.15 3.71
C GLY A 401 1.62 8.36 4.46
N GLY A 402 1.92 7.97 5.69
CA GLY A 402 1.03 7.10 6.49
C GLY A 402 0.95 7.46 7.96
N SER A 403 1.72 8.45 8.42
CA SER A 403 1.87 8.77 9.84
C SER A 403 1.31 10.15 10.21
N VAL A 404 1.13 10.40 11.51
CA VAL A 404 0.74 11.73 12.02
C VAL A 404 1.78 12.79 11.65
N SER A 405 3.06 12.41 11.58
CA SER A 405 4.14 13.33 11.19
C SER A 405 4.03 13.85 9.76
N ASP A 406 3.34 13.12 8.89
CA ASP A 406 3.16 13.49 7.49
C ASP A 406 1.99 14.46 7.27
N LEU A 407 1.13 14.64 8.28
CA LEU A 407 -0.18 15.28 8.10
C LEU A 407 -0.07 16.71 7.54
N LEU A 408 0.92 17.49 8.00
CA LEU A 408 1.15 18.83 7.47
C LEU A 408 1.55 18.80 6.00
N CYS A 409 2.49 17.95 5.61
CA CYS A 409 2.93 17.85 4.22
C CYS A 409 1.83 17.30 3.30
N LEU A 410 1.08 16.29 3.78
CA LEU A 410 -0.09 15.73 3.10
C LEU A 410 -1.13 16.81 2.78
N LEU A 411 -1.42 17.70 3.73
CA LEU A 411 -2.40 18.79 3.56
C LEU A 411 -1.88 19.96 2.70
N ASN A 412 -0.57 20.19 2.67
CA ASN A 412 0.06 21.25 1.86
C ASN A 412 0.32 20.83 0.41
N ALA A 413 0.30 19.53 0.11
CA ALA A 413 0.34 19.03 -1.24
C ALA A 413 -0.95 19.34 -2.02
N ASP A 414 -0.86 19.45 -3.34
CA ASP A 414 -2.05 19.52 -4.21
C ASP A 414 -2.84 18.20 -4.10
N ILE A 415 -2.12 17.08 -3.95
CA ILE A 415 -2.68 15.74 -3.73
C ILE A 415 -1.96 15.06 -2.56
N GLY A 416 -2.61 15.00 -1.41
CA GLY A 416 -2.17 14.19 -0.26
C GLY A 416 -2.73 12.77 -0.34
N ILE A 417 -1.85 11.77 -0.45
CA ILE A 417 -2.21 10.35 -0.50
C ILE A 417 -1.74 9.65 0.77
N VAL A 418 -2.68 9.03 1.47
CA VAL A 418 -2.45 8.28 2.70
C VAL A 418 -2.40 6.78 2.38
N ILE A 419 -1.26 6.15 2.62
CA ILE A 419 -1.07 4.70 2.52
C ILE A 419 -0.83 4.13 3.92
N GLY A 420 -1.43 2.98 4.23
CA GLY A 420 -1.26 2.35 5.55
C GLY A 420 -1.79 3.19 6.71
N MET A 421 -2.91 3.89 6.51
CA MET A 421 -3.50 4.79 7.50
C MET A 421 -3.71 4.12 8.86
N SER A 422 -3.03 4.63 9.89
CA SER A 422 -3.22 4.19 11.27
C SER A 422 -4.48 4.79 11.90
N ASP A 423 -5.04 4.11 12.92
CA ASP A 423 -6.16 4.63 13.70
C ASP A 423 -5.84 5.97 14.36
N MET A 424 -4.57 6.16 14.72
CA MET A 424 -4.08 7.38 15.32
C MET A 424 -4.02 8.55 14.32
N LEU A 425 -3.51 8.32 13.11
CA LEU A 425 -3.57 9.32 12.03
C LEU A 425 -5.01 9.71 11.71
N ARG A 426 -5.90 8.72 11.63
CA ARG A 426 -7.33 8.95 11.42
C ARG A 426 -7.91 9.83 12.54
N THR A 427 -7.68 9.44 13.80
CA THR A 427 -8.24 10.14 14.98
C THR A 427 -7.75 11.58 15.06
N VAL A 428 -6.45 11.82 14.87
CA VAL A 428 -5.89 13.17 14.84
C VAL A 428 -6.47 13.95 13.66
N GLY A 429 -6.42 13.40 12.44
CA GLY A 429 -6.93 14.08 11.25
C GLY A 429 -8.40 14.48 11.38
N GLU A 430 -9.27 13.53 11.72
CA GLU A 430 -10.71 13.76 11.90
C GLU A 430 -10.98 14.75 13.05
N GLY A 431 -10.20 14.68 14.13
CA GLY A 431 -10.27 15.63 15.24
C GLY A 431 -10.10 17.09 14.79
N PHE A 432 -9.24 17.33 13.80
CA PHE A 432 -9.01 18.66 13.20
C PHE A 432 -9.82 18.92 11.92
N GLY A 433 -10.84 18.10 11.64
CA GLY A 433 -11.75 18.29 10.51
C GLY A 433 -11.19 17.83 9.16
N VAL A 434 -10.15 16.99 9.13
CA VAL A 434 -9.67 16.33 7.90
C VAL A 434 -10.62 15.21 7.51
N THR A 435 -10.96 15.15 6.24
CA THR A 435 -11.79 14.10 5.63
C THR A 435 -10.91 13.15 4.82
N PHE A 436 -10.97 11.87 5.16
CA PHE A 436 -10.30 10.80 4.41
C PHE A 436 -11.25 10.17 3.39
N VAL A 437 -10.85 10.14 2.12
CA VAL A 437 -11.66 9.64 1.01
C VAL A 437 -10.87 8.61 0.21
N PRO A 438 -11.43 7.45 -0.17
CA PRO A 438 -10.72 6.50 -1.04
C PRO A 438 -10.28 7.15 -2.36
N LEU A 439 -9.04 6.91 -2.77
CA LEU A 439 -8.43 7.58 -3.94
C LEU A 439 -9.20 7.33 -5.23
N PHE A 440 -9.63 6.10 -5.49
CA PHE A 440 -10.31 5.74 -6.74
C PHE A 440 -11.65 6.50 -6.93
N PRO A 441 -12.62 6.46 -5.98
CA PRO A 441 -13.80 7.32 -6.03
C PRO A 441 -13.49 8.82 -6.13
N GLY A 442 -12.46 9.27 -5.40
CA GLY A 442 -11.98 10.64 -5.46
C GLY A 442 -11.54 11.06 -6.86
N LEU A 443 -10.76 10.20 -7.52
CA LEU A 443 -10.27 10.39 -8.89
C LEU A 443 -11.43 10.44 -9.90
N VAL A 444 -12.39 9.51 -9.80
CA VAL A 444 -13.57 9.50 -10.68
C VAL A 444 -14.37 10.79 -10.54
N LYS A 445 -14.60 11.25 -9.30
CA LYS A 445 -15.29 12.53 -9.04
C LYS A 445 -14.55 13.71 -9.67
N LYS A 446 -13.22 13.75 -9.52
CA LYS A 446 -12.38 14.81 -10.11
C LYS A 446 -12.43 14.79 -11.65
N GLN A 447 -12.40 13.62 -12.28
CA GLN A 447 -12.50 13.51 -13.74
C GLN A 447 -13.86 13.89 -14.31
N ARG A 448 -14.95 13.64 -13.59
CA ARG A 448 -16.28 14.16 -13.97
C ARG A 448 -16.29 15.68 -13.94
N GLN A 449 -15.73 16.30 -12.89
CA GLN A 449 -15.58 17.76 -12.81
C GLN A 449 -14.75 18.32 -13.98
N LEU A 450 -13.67 17.64 -14.37
CA LEU A 450 -12.88 18.00 -15.54
C LEU A 450 -13.72 17.96 -16.84
N SER A 451 -14.56 16.95 -16.99
CA SER A 451 -15.42 16.80 -18.18
C SER A 451 -16.50 17.86 -18.27
N GLU A 452 -17.04 18.31 -17.13
CA GLU A 452 -18.11 19.32 -17.05
C GLU A 452 -17.59 20.76 -17.12
N CYS A 453 -16.50 21.07 -16.40
CA CYS A 453 -15.98 22.43 -16.22
C CYS A 453 -14.69 22.71 -17.01
N GLY A 454 -14.13 21.72 -17.70
CA GLY A 454 -12.87 21.85 -18.46
C GLY A 454 -11.61 22.01 -17.59
N CYS A 455 -11.72 21.89 -16.26
CA CYS A 455 -10.61 22.06 -15.33
C CYS A 455 -10.70 21.09 -14.15
N CYS A 456 -9.59 20.43 -13.82
CA CYS A 456 -9.47 19.50 -12.70
C CYS A 456 -8.66 20.17 -11.57
N ASN A 457 -9.32 20.92 -10.70
CA ASN A 457 -8.60 21.61 -9.62
C ASN A 457 -8.38 20.67 -8.42
N TRP A 458 -7.14 20.21 -8.29
CA TRP A 458 -6.61 19.70 -7.02
C TRP A 458 -6.29 20.91 -6.14
N ASN A 459 -6.75 20.89 -4.88
CA ASN A 459 -6.68 22.05 -4.01
C ASN A 459 -5.85 21.70 -2.78
N ARG A 460 -4.78 22.46 -2.57
CA ARG A 460 -4.04 22.46 -1.30
C ARG A 460 -4.96 22.88 -0.18
N MET A 461 -4.68 22.37 1.02
CA MET A 461 -5.35 22.80 2.25
C MET A 461 -6.89 22.67 2.19
N SER A 462 -7.42 21.74 1.38
CA SER A 462 -8.86 21.51 1.29
C SER A 462 -9.42 20.71 2.47
N GLY A 463 -8.55 20.23 3.37
CA GLY A 463 -8.91 19.28 4.43
C GLY A 463 -9.29 17.89 3.90
N ILE A 464 -8.99 17.55 2.64
CA ILE A 464 -9.31 16.25 2.04
C ILE A 464 -8.00 15.51 1.76
N LEU A 465 -7.89 14.28 2.26
CA LEU A 465 -6.78 13.37 1.98
C LEU A 465 -7.30 12.08 1.35
N TYR A 466 -6.51 11.52 0.42
CA TYR A 466 -6.92 10.36 -0.35
C TYR A 466 -6.31 9.08 0.18
N THR A 467 -7.12 8.11 0.59
CA THR A 467 -6.63 6.84 1.14
C THR A 467 -6.44 5.79 0.06
N VAL A 468 -5.40 4.96 0.21
CA VAL A 468 -5.12 3.80 -0.62
C VAL A 468 -4.73 2.60 0.24
N SER A 469 -4.99 1.40 -0.28
CA SER A 469 -4.56 0.14 0.35
C SER A 469 -3.20 -0.35 -0.17
N SER A 470 -2.74 0.15 -1.33
CA SER A 470 -1.50 -0.31 -1.94
C SER A 470 -0.88 0.70 -2.92
N TRP A 471 0.41 0.53 -3.19
CA TRP A 471 1.11 1.27 -4.24
C TRP A 471 0.56 1.00 -5.64
N ALA A 472 -0.16 -0.11 -5.85
CA ALA A 472 -0.80 -0.39 -7.14
C ALA A 472 -1.91 0.63 -7.46
N GLU A 473 -2.64 1.11 -6.45
CA GLU A 473 -3.65 2.17 -6.63
C GLU A 473 -2.99 3.51 -6.95
N ILE A 474 -1.89 3.85 -6.25
CA ILE A 474 -1.09 5.05 -6.51
C ILE A 474 -0.55 5.03 -7.95
N HIS A 475 0.03 3.90 -8.34
CA HIS A 475 0.56 3.68 -9.68
C HIS A 475 -0.53 3.86 -10.75
N ALA A 476 -1.67 3.20 -10.57
CA ALA A 476 -2.80 3.29 -11.50
C ALA A 476 -3.36 4.72 -11.60
N ALA A 477 -3.45 5.46 -10.49
CA ALA A 477 -3.96 6.82 -10.47
C ALA A 477 -3.00 7.82 -11.15
N LEU A 478 -1.69 7.71 -10.88
CA LEU A 478 -0.70 8.66 -11.37
C LEU A 478 -0.22 8.35 -12.79
N LEU A 479 0.14 7.09 -13.07
CA LEU A 479 0.79 6.66 -14.31
C LEU A 479 -0.13 5.85 -15.23
N GLY A 480 -1.24 5.34 -14.70
CA GLY A 480 -2.17 4.51 -15.44
C GLY A 480 -1.80 3.04 -15.49
N LYS A 481 -2.61 2.28 -16.22
CA LYS A 481 -2.41 0.84 -16.39
C LYS A 481 -1.29 0.58 -17.39
N ARG A 482 -0.18 0.01 -16.92
CA ARG A 482 0.63 -0.90 -17.75
C ARG A 482 0.41 -2.33 -17.31
N THR A 483 0.44 -3.25 -18.26
CA THR A 483 0.45 -4.69 -18.03
C THR A 483 1.68 -5.05 -17.20
N ILE A 484 1.53 -5.03 -15.88
CA ILE A 484 2.49 -5.66 -14.98
C ILE A 484 2.44 -7.14 -15.35
N SER A 485 3.48 -7.61 -16.05
CA SER A 485 3.74 -9.05 -16.12
C SER A 485 3.76 -9.53 -14.67
N PRO A 486 2.88 -10.47 -14.28
CA PRO A 486 2.84 -10.92 -12.90
C PRO A 486 4.24 -11.37 -12.53
N SER A 487 4.84 -10.71 -11.53
CA SER A 487 6.14 -11.10 -11.00
C SER A 487 6.09 -12.60 -10.70
N PRO A 488 7.12 -13.38 -11.08
CA PRO A 488 7.26 -14.71 -10.51
C PRO A 488 7.37 -14.53 -9.00
N ILE A 489 6.56 -15.30 -8.27
CA ILE A 489 6.62 -15.44 -6.81
C ILE A 489 8.01 -15.94 -6.43
#